data_AF-A0A9N9NND9-F1
#
_entry.id   AF-A0A9N9NND9-F1
#
_cell.length_a   1.000
_cell.length_b   1.000
_cell.length_c   1.000
_cell.angle_alpha   90.00
_cell.angle_beta   90.00
_cell.angle_gamma   90.00
#
_symmetry.space_group_name_H-M   'P 1'
#
loop_
_entity.id
_entity.type
_entity.pdbx_description
1 polymer ?
#
loop_
_entity_poly.entity_id
_entity_poly.type
_entity_poly.pdbx_seq_one_letter_code
_entity_poly.pdbx_strand_id
1 'polypeptide(L)'
;DTMNLLKPIERATYLLSASNYATHGNIRSVFLGIQEYLIQYKNDDKFSQCIMANAIYQKSEDYLPILDESSQISSLLDPRAKLYAFKSENEINKAKDLILKLNGYLLTSTSTIASISDDIT
;
A
#
# COMPACT_ATOMS: atom_id res chain seq x y z
N ASP A 1 14.02 23.55 -12.80
CA ASP A 1 14.01 22.07 -12.66
C ASP A 1 13.58 21.56 -11.28
N THR A 2 13.99 22.19 -10.17
CA THR A 2 13.66 21.74 -8.79
C THR A 2 12.17 21.66 -8.46
N MET A 3 11.37 22.55 -9.05
CA MET A 3 9.95 22.63 -8.75
C MET A 3 9.12 21.49 -9.38
N ASN A 4 9.71 20.61 -10.20
CA ASN A 4 8.99 19.48 -10.78
C ASN A 4 9.23 18.16 -10.03
N LEU A 5 10.38 17.95 -9.40
CA LEU A 5 10.71 16.66 -8.76
C LEU A 5 9.82 16.34 -7.57
N LEU A 6 9.54 17.34 -6.73
CA LEU A 6 8.80 17.17 -5.47
C LEU A 6 7.28 17.31 -5.62
N LYS A 7 6.77 17.66 -6.80
CA LYS A 7 5.31 17.80 -7.06
C LYS A 7 4.48 16.59 -6.65
N PRO A 8 4.90 15.34 -6.91
CA PRO A 8 4.14 14.17 -6.46
C PRO A 8 4.07 14.07 -4.94
N ILE A 9 5.14 14.47 -4.24
CA ILE A 9 5.20 14.47 -2.77
C ILE A 9 4.29 15.55 -2.21
N GLU A 10 4.31 16.76 -2.78
CA GLU A 10 3.37 17.83 -2.40
C GLU A 10 1.91 17.37 -2.56
N ARG A 11 1.58 16.78 -3.71
CA ARG A 11 0.24 16.26 -3.98
C ARG A 11 -0.14 15.11 -3.04
N ALA A 12 0.80 14.23 -2.73
CA ALA A 12 0.64 13.16 -1.77
C ALA A 12 0.33 13.69 -0.38
N THR A 13 1.09 14.69 0.10
CA THR A 13 0.84 15.35 1.38
C THR A 13 -0.55 15.97 1.40
N TYR A 14 -0.94 16.71 0.37
CA TYR A 14 -2.28 17.29 0.30
C TYR A 14 -3.38 16.22 0.35
N LEU A 15 -3.25 15.14 -0.43
CA LEU A 15 -4.23 14.05 -0.48
C LEU A 15 -4.35 13.32 0.86
N LEU A 16 -3.22 13.01 1.50
CA LEU A 16 -3.21 12.27 2.76
C LEU A 16 -3.66 13.14 3.94
N SER A 17 -3.27 14.41 3.97
CA SER A 17 -3.69 15.36 5.00
C SER A 17 -5.14 15.79 4.88
N ALA A 18 -5.72 15.81 3.68
CA ALA A 18 -7.13 16.11 3.46
C ALA A 18 -8.05 14.90 3.68
N SER A 19 -7.51 13.71 3.85
CA SER A 19 -8.31 12.50 4.07
C SER A 19 -8.67 12.34 5.54
N ASN A 20 -9.97 12.33 5.84
CA ASN A 20 -10.46 12.08 7.21
C ASN A 20 -10.12 10.67 7.71
N TYR A 21 -9.88 9.71 6.81
CA TYR A 21 -9.59 8.30 7.13
C TYR A 21 -8.66 7.70 6.07
N ALA A 22 -7.43 8.23 5.95
CA ALA A 22 -6.44 7.61 5.08
C ALA A 22 -6.17 6.17 5.55
N THR A 23 -6.45 5.19 4.69
CA THR A 23 -6.16 3.79 5.00
C THR A 23 -4.70 3.46 4.67
N HIS A 24 -4.15 2.40 5.26
CA HIS A 24 -2.80 1.92 4.91
C HIS A 24 -2.69 1.59 3.40
N GLY A 25 -3.80 1.19 2.76
CA GLY A 25 -3.84 0.98 1.31
C GLY A 25 -3.76 2.27 0.49
N ASN A 26 -4.36 3.37 0.98
CA ASN A 26 -4.22 4.68 0.34
C ASN A 26 -2.77 5.18 0.42
N ILE A 27 -2.11 4.99 1.58
CA ILE A 27 -0.70 5.35 1.76
C ILE A 27 0.18 4.56 0.79
N ARG A 28 -0.02 3.23 0.68
CA ARG A 28 0.71 2.39 -0.29
C ARG A 28 0.53 2.87 -1.71
N SER A 29 -0.70 3.13 -2.15
CA SER A 29 -0.99 3.58 -3.51
C SER A 29 -0.26 4.90 -3.85
N VAL A 30 -0.21 5.83 -2.90
CA VAL A 30 0.52 7.09 -3.04
C VAL A 30 2.03 6.86 -3.15
N PHE A 31 2.60 6.00 -2.30
CA PHE A 31 4.02 5.63 -2.36
C PHE A 31 4.39 4.98 -3.71
N LEU A 32 3.57 4.06 -4.20
CA LEU A 32 3.76 3.44 -5.51
C LEU A 32 3.75 4.48 -6.64
N GLY A 33 2.80 5.42 -6.61
CA GLY A 33 2.74 6.50 -7.59
C GLY A 33 3.96 7.43 -7.55
N ILE A 34 4.50 7.73 -6.36
CA ILE A 34 5.74 8.49 -6.21
C ILE A 34 6.92 7.70 -6.79
N GLN A 35 7.02 6.40 -6.51
CA GLN A 35 8.09 5.55 -7.05
C GLN A 35 8.04 5.49 -8.58
N GLU A 36 6.87 5.29 -9.16
CA GLU A 36 6.67 5.24 -10.61
C GLU A 36 7.11 6.53 -11.29
N TYR A 37 6.81 7.68 -10.68
CA TYR A 37 7.29 8.97 -11.16
C TYR A 37 8.82 9.10 -11.08
N LEU A 38 9.43 8.70 -9.96
CA LEU A 38 10.87 8.83 -9.73
C LEU A 38 11.71 7.91 -10.61
N ILE A 39 11.17 6.78 -11.08
CA ILE A 39 11.86 5.85 -11.99
C ILE A 39 12.34 6.56 -13.26
N GLN A 40 11.58 7.53 -13.75
CA GLN A 40 11.91 8.26 -14.98
C GLN A 40 13.12 9.20 -14.83
N TYR A 41 13.44 9.59 -13.60
CA TYR A 41 14.48 10.58 -13.29
C TYR A 41 15.72 9.99 -12.64
N LYS A 42 15.62 8.81 -12.00
CA LYS A 42 16.75 8.22 -11.24
C LYS A 42 17.93 7.76 -12.09
N ASN A 43 17.70 7.53 -13.39
CA ASN A 43 18.70 7.07 -14.35
C ASN A 43 18.94 8.09 -15.48
N ASP A 44 18.42 9.31 -15.34
CA ASP A 44 18.58 10.36 -16.35
C ASP A 44 19.78 11.24 -15.99
N ASP A 45 20.93 10.97 -16.61
CA ASP A 45 22.15 11.75 -16.39
C ASP A 45 22.03 13.21 -16.83
N LYS A 46 21.04 13.55 -17.67
CA LYS A 46 20.74 14.93 -18.08
C LYS A 46 19.90 15.66 -17.04
N PHE A 47 19.27 14.93 -16.13
CA PHE A 47 18.47 15.51 -15.07
C PHE A 47 19.38 15.98 -13.93
N SER A 48 19.43 17.30 -13.72
CA SER A 48 20.27 17.94 -12.70
C SER A 48 20.04 17.42 -11.27
N GLN A 49 18.89 16.80 -11.00
CA GLN A 49 18.52 16.24 -9.70
C GLN A 49 18.41 14.72 -9.69
N CYS A 50 19.06 14.03 -10.64
CA CYS A 50 19.10 12.57 -10.72
C CYS A 50 19.53 11.93 -9.40
N ILE A 51 20.56 12.48 -8.74
CA ILE A 51 21.04 12.02 -7.43
C ILE A 51 19.93 12.13 -6.37
N MET A 52 19.20 13.25 -6.35
CA MET A 52 18.11 13.47 -5.40
C MET A 52 16.93 12.53 -5.69
N ALA A 53 16.57 12.35 -6.97
CA ALA A 53 15.52 11.43 -7.37
C ALA A 53 15.83 9.99 -6.95
N ASN A 54 17.09 9.55 -7.15
CA ASN A 54 17.53 8.23 -6.72
C ASN A 54 17.51 8.09 -5.19
N ALA A 55 17.98 9.10 -4.44
CA ALA A 55 17.96 9.07 -2.98
C ALA A 55 16.51 8.96 -2.42
N ILE A 56 15.57 9.71 -3.00
CA ILE A 56 14.15 9.62 -2.61
C ILE A 56 13.57 8.25 -2.96
N TYR A 57 13.89 7.73 -4.15
CA TYR A 57 13.44 6.40 -4.58
C TYR A 57 13.93 5.30 -3.64
N GLN A 58 15.23 5.32 -3.31
CA GLN A 58 15.84 4.36 -2.38
C GLN A 58 15.19 4.44 -1.00
N LYS A 59 15.01 5.65 -0.47
CA LYS A 59 14.34 5.84 0.82
C LYS A 59 12.92 5.29 0.80
N SER A 60 12.19 5.49 -0.30
CA SER A 60 10.85 4.94 -0.48
C SER A 60 10.83 3.40 -0.53
N GLU A 61 11.83 2.77 -1.15
CA GLU A 61 11.97 1.30 -1.17
C GLU A 61 12.25 0.75 0.23
N ASP A 62 13.04 1.45 1.05
CA ASP A 62 13.32 1.03 2.44
C ASP A 62 12.06 1.03 3.32
N TYR A 63 11.14 1.97 3.08
CA TYR A 63 9.90 2.10 3.88
C TYR A 63 8.80 1.12 3.48
N LEU A 64 8.78 0.67 2.22
CA LEU A 64 7.66 -0.14 1.72
C LEU A 64 7.48 -1.49 2.44
N PRO A 65 8.56 -2.25 2.77
CA PRO A 65 8.44 -3.49 3.54
C PRO A 65 7.76 -3.32 4.91
N ILE A 66 7.93 -2.16 5.55
CA ILE A 66 7.34 -1.86 6.87
C ILE A 66 5.81 -1.79 6.77
N LEU A 67 5.31 -1.32 5.64
CA LEU A 67 3.87 -1.17 5.40
C LEU A 67 3.25 -2.38 4.70
N ASP A 68 4.04 -3.37 4.26
CA ASP A 68 3.66 -4.28 3.17
C ASP A 68 2.39 -5.10 3.46
N GLU A 69 2.38 -5.92 4.52
CA GLU A 69 1.24 -6.80 4.82
C GLU A 69 -0.04 -6.02 5.14
N SER A 70 0.03 -5.09 6.09
CA SER A 70 -1.15 -4.32 6.50
C SER A 70 -1.71 -3.43 5.39
N SER A 71 -0.84 -2.89 4.52
CA SER A 71 -1.28 -2.08 3.39
C SER A 71 -1.85 -2.91 2.25
N GLN A 72 -1.36 -4.13 2.01
CA GLN A 72 -1.94 -5.05 1.04
C GLN A 72 -3.35 -5.48 1.47
N ILE A 73 -3.52 -5.87 2.74
CA ILE A 73 -4.82 -6.24 3.30
C ILE A 73 -5.76 -5.02 3.24
N SER A 74 -5.30 -3.85 3.71
CA SER A 74 -6.11 -2.63 3.69
C SER A 74 -6.49 -2.19 2.27
N SER A 75 -5.62 -2.39 1.28
CA SER A 75 -5.95 -2.12 -0.13
C SER A 75 -7.00 -3.10 -0.61
N LEU A 76 -6.89 -4.37 -0.26
CA LEU A 76 -7.84 -5.38 -0.72
C LEU A 76 -9.23 -5.23 -0.08
N LEU A 77 -9.30 -4.74 1.15
CA LEU A 77 -10.54 -4.44 1.87
C LEU A 77 -11.19 -3.11 1.44
N ASP A 78 -10.47 -2.23 0.75
CA ASP A 78 -11.04 -1.00 0.23
C ASP A 78 -11.73 -1.29 -1.11
N PRO A 79 -13.07 -1.25 -1.20
CA PRO A 79 -13.77 -1.52 -2.45
C PRO A 79 -13.45 -0.49 -3.55
N ARG A 80 -12.83 0.64 -3.19
CA ARG A 80 -12.37 1.67 -4.14
C ARG A 80 -10.91 1.46 -4.58
N ALA A 81 -10.15 0.61 -3.89
CA ALA A 81 -8.78 0.33 -4.28
C ALA A 81 -8.77 -0.48 -5.58
N LYS A 82 -8.11 0.10 -6.58
CA LYS A 82 -7.91 -0.53 -7.88
C LYS A 82 -6.67 -1.43 -7.84
N LEU A 83 -6.56 -2.35 -8.80
CA LEU A 83 -5.41 -3.26 -8.99
C LEU A 83 -4.03 -2.55 -8.94
N TYR A 84 -3.98 -1.23 -9.20
CA TYR A 84 -2.80 -0.38 -9.09
C TYR A 84 -2.17 -0.31 -7.69
N ALA A 85 -2.83 -0.77 -6.63
CA ALA A 85 -2.25 -0.84 -5.28
C ALA A 85 -1.24 -2.00 -5.10
N PHE A 86 -1.11 -2.88 -6.09
CA PHE A 86 -0.22 -4.04 -6.06
C PHE A 86 0.87 -3.92 -7.13
N LYS A 87 2.12 -4.22 -6.75
CA LYS A 87 3.28 -4.15 -7.66
C LYS A 87 3.33 -5.30 -8.67
N SER A 88 2.72 -6.44 -8.35
CA SER A 88 2.81 -7.65 -9.18
C SER A 88 1.63 -8.60 -8.99
N GLU A 89 1.42 -9.51 -9.94
CA GLU A 89 0.42 -10.59 -9.83
C GLU A 89 0.70 -11.53 -8.65
N ASN A 90 1.97 -11.70 -8.29
CA ASN A 90 2.36 -12.47 -7.10
C ASN A 90 1.87 -11.79 -5.80
N GLU A 91 1.95 -10.46 -5.71
CA GLU A 91 1.38 -9.72 -4.57
C GLU A 91 -0.15 -9.87 -4.50
N ILE A 92 -0.82 -9.84 -5.65
CA ILE A 92 -2.27 -10.07 -5.72
C ILE A 92 -2.63 -11.47 -5.18
N ASN A 93 -1.87 -12.50 -5.56
CA ASN A 93 -2.10 -13.86 -5.10
C ASN A 93 -1.82 -14.01 -3.59
N LYS A 94 -0.74 -13.40 -3.08
CA LYS A 94 -0.48 -13.35 -1.64
C LYS A 94 -1.61 -12.66 -0.86
N ALA A 95 -2.12 -11.55 -1.38
CA ALA A 95 -3.21 -10.83 -0.75
C ALA A 95 -4.53 -11.65 -0.76
N LYS A 96 -4.81 -12.38 -1.85
CA LYS A 96 -5.93 -13.35 -1.90
C LYS A 96 -5.77 -14.46 -0.86
N ASP A 97 -4.58 -15.02 -0.72
CA ASP A 97 -4.28 -16.05 0.28
C ASP A 97 -4.46 -15.51 1.72
N LEU A 98 -4.07 -14.26 1.97
CA LEU A 98 -4.32 -13.58 3.25
C LEU A 98 -5.82 -13.45 3.55
N ILE A 99 -6.65 -13.12 2.55
CA ILE A 99 -8.10 -13.10 2.72
C ILE A 99 -8.66 -14.49 3.00
N LEU A 100 -8.20 -15.52 2.30
CA LEU A 100 -8.64 -16.90 2.56
C LEU A 100 -8.31 -17.32 3.99
N LYS A 101 -7.13 -16.95 4.50
CA LYS A 101 -6.76 -17.16 5.90
C LYS A 101 -7.68 -16.39 6.86
N LEU A 102 -7.95 -15.11 6.59
CA LEU A 102 -8.88 -14.29 7.38
C LEU A 102 -10.30 -14.88 7.42
N ASN A 103 -10.81 -15.37 6.30
CA ASN A 103 -12.09 -16.07 6.24
C ASN A 103 -12.06 -17.40 7.02
N GLY A 104 -10.92 -18.10 7.03
CA GLY A 104 -10.69 -19.26 7.88
C GLY A 104 -10.80 -18.92 9.38
N TYR A 105 -10.27 -17.77 9.81
CA TYR A 105 -10.45 -17.27 11.18
C TYR A 105 -11.91 -16.88 11.49
N LEU A 106 -12.65 -16.37 10.50
CA LEU A 106 -14.07 -16.09 10.65
C LEU A 106 -14.88 -17.39 10.84
N LEU A 107 -14.52 -18.44 10.10
CA LEU A 107 -15.16 -19.76 10.21
C LEU A 107 -14.87 -20.45 11.55
N THR A 108 -13.64 -20.38 12.05
CA THR A 108 -13.27 -20.94 13.38
C THR A 108 -13.85 -20.14 14.55
N SER A 109 -14.00 -18.82 14.41
CA SER A 109 -14.71 -18.03 15.42
C SER A 109 -16.22 -18.31 15.42
N THR A 110 -16.85 -18.53 14.26
CA THR A 110 -18.26 -18.97 14.22
C THR A 110 -18.49 -20.35 14.81
N SER A 111 -17.58 -21.32 14.60
CA SER A 111 -17.70 -22.64 15.22
C SER A 111 -17.46 -22.62 16.73
N THR A 112 -16.57 -21.73 17.20
CA THR A 112 -16.33 -21.52 18.65
C THR A 112 -17.53 -20.83 19.32
N ILE A 113 -18.19 -19.89 18.65
CA ILE A 113 -19.41 -19.25 19.16
C ILE A 113 -20.59 -20.24 19.16
N ALA A 114 -20.71 -21.10 18.15
CA ALA A 114 -21.72 -22.16 18.12
C ALA A 114 -21.53 -23.17 19.28
N SER A 115 -20.29 -23.60 19.55
CA SER A 115 -20.01 -24.51 20.68
C SER A 115 -20.24 -23.89 22.05
N ILE A 116 -20.12 -22.56 22.20
CA ILE A 116 -20.45 -21.87 23.46
C ILE A 116 -21.97 -21.75 23.65
N SER A 117 -22.74 -21.69 22.55
CA SER A 117 -24.20 -21.66 22.62
C SER A 117 -24.82 -23.01 23.00
N ASP A 118 -24.21 -24.13 22.59
CA ASP A 118 -24.70 -25.48 22.88
C ASP A 118 -24.39 -25.94 24.32
N ASP A 119 -23.42 -25.32 25.00
CA ASP A 119 -23.08 -25.59 26.42
C ASP A 119 -23.95 -24.78 27.42
N ILE A 120 -24.87 -23.93 26.94
CA ILE A 120 -25.73 -23.06 27.79
C ILE A 120 -27.22 -23.50 27.77
N THR A 121 -27.58 -24.56 27.05
CA THR A 121 -28.96 -25.11 27.05
C THR A 121 -29.11 -26.39 27.85
#